data_AF-A0A969NEZ8-F1
#
_entry.id   AF-A0A969NEZ8-F1
#
_cell.length_a   1.000
_cell.length_b   1.000
_cell.length_c   1.000
_cell.angle_alpha   90.00
_cell.angle_beta   90.00
_cell.angle_gamma   90.00
#
_symmetry.space_group_name_H-M   'P 1'
#
loop_
_entity.id
_entity.type
_entity.pdbx_description
1 polymer ?
#
loop_
_entity_poly.entity_id
_entity_poly.type
_entity_poly.pdbx_seq_one_letter_code
_entity_poly.pdbx_strand_id
1 'polypeptide(L)'
;MTQERKANPISLILNLLYGSAIIIILFVVFNLFSYSSSKSLDDPEYTSNRDSYGVYTMPIPDTLFFAGERVPLENFDVKESLDMEIHKVSYWHSEMFLYIKRANRFFPIIEPILKKNGIPEDFKYVCVAESGLRNAVSPANAVGFWQFVESTGKGYGLTINKEIDERYHVEKSTKAACKYLKKRYSKYGSWALVAASYNAGDG
;
A
#
# COMPACT_ATOMS: atom_id res chain seq x y z
N MET A 1 -30.45 37.41 67.74
CA MET A 1 -29.43 38.46 67.73
C MET A 1 -28.12 37.81 67.32
N THR A 2 -27.87 37.74 66.01
CA THR A 2 -26.63 37.19 65.45
C THR A 2 -26.25 38.14 64.33
N GLN A 3 -25.20 38.91 64.59
CA GLN A 3 -24.69 39.99 63.75
C GLN A 3 -24.49 39.51 62.31
N GLU A 4 -25.06 40.26 61.37
CA GLU A 4 -24.63 40.23 59.98
C GLU A 4 -23.12 40.50 59.92
N ARG A 5 -22.34 39.50 59.51
CA ARG A 5 -20.94 39.71 59.12
C ARG A 5 -20.95 40.60 57.88
N LYS A 6 -20.81 41.92 58.04
CA LYS A 6 -20.49 42.82 56.93
C LYS A 6 -19.23 42.29 56.25
N ALA A 7 -19.36 41.87 54.99
CA ALA A 7 -18.24 41.39 54.20
C ALA A 7 -17.17 42.49 54.12
N ASN A 8 -15.92 42.16 54.44
CA ASN A 8 -14.81 43.11 54.36
C ASN A 8 -14.64 43.58 52.91
N PRO A 9 -14.65 44.89 52.63
CA PRO A 9 -14.63 45.41 51.25
C PRO A 9 -13.39 44.94 50.48
N ILE A 10 -12.26 44.77 51.16
CA ILE A 10 -11.01 44.24 50.59
C ILE A 10 -11.18 42.79 50.12
N SER A 11 -11.86 41.94 50.91
CA SER A 11 -12.11 40.54 50.54
C SER A 11 -13.08 40.41 49.36
N LEU A 12 -14.00 41.36 49.23
CA LEU A 12 -14.94 41.42 48.11
C LEU A 12 -14.24 41.83 46.81
N ILE A 13 -13.32 42.80 46.88
CA ILE A 13 -12.48 43.23 45.75
C ILE A 13 -11.52 42.09 45.35
N LEU A 14 -10.91 41.39 46.30
CA LEU A 14 -10.02 40.26 46.01
C LEU A 14 -10.76 39.13 45.27
N ASN A 15 -11.95 38.75 45.73
CA ASN A 15 -12.78 37.73 45.08
C ASN A 15 -13.25 38.16 43.67
N LEU A 16 -13.51 39.45 43.47
CA LEU A 16 -13.84 40.00 42.16
C LEU A 16 -12.65 39.93 41.19
N LEU A 17 -11.42 40.19 41.68
CA LEU A 17 -10.19 40.09 40.91
C LEU A 17 -9.81 38.64 40.56
N TYR A 18 -10.01 37.69 41.49
CA TYR A 18 -9.82 36.26 41.21
C TYR A 18 -10.87 35.74 40.22
N GLY A 19 -12.13 36.15 40.37
CA GLY A 19 -13.21 35.81 39.45
C GLY A 19 -12.95 36.30 38.03
N SER A 20 -12.48 37.54 37.86
CA SER A 20 -12.15 38.08 36.55
C SER A 20 -10.93 37.41 35.92
N ALA A 21 -9.91 37.06 36.72
CA ALA A 21 -8.75 36.31 36.24
C ALA A 21 -9.13 34.90 35.71
N ILE A 22 -10.03 34.20 36.39
CA ILE A 22 -10.53 32.88 35.95
C ILE A 22 -11.30 33.00 34.62
N ILE A 23 -12.13 34.03 34.47
CA ILE A 23 -12.88 34.28 33.22
C ILE A 23 -11.92 34.57 32.06
N ILE A 24 -10.86 35.35 32.29
CA ILE A 24 -9.85 35.64 31.27
C ILE A 24 -9.12 34.35 30.86
N ILE A 25 -8.73 33.51 31.81
CA ILE A 25 -8.06 32.23 31.52
C ILE A 25 -8.98 31.32 30.70
N LEU A 26 -10.27 31.21 31.08
CA LEU A 26 -11.24 30.41 30.34
C LEU A 26 -11.45 30.94 28.92
N PHE A 27 -11.48 32.27 28.74
CA PHE A 27 -11.58 32.89 27.43
C PHE A 27 -10.35 32.59 26.56
N VAL A 28 -9.14 32.66 27.13
CA VAL A 28 -7.90 32.32 26.40
C VAL A 28 -7.88 30.84 25.99
N VAL A 29 -8.27 29.93 26.89
CA VAL A 29 -8.37 28.49 26.59
C VAL A 29 -9.40 28.23 25.50
N PHE A 30 -10.56 28.90 25.53
CA PHE A 30 -11.59 28.79 24.49
C PHE A 30 -11.09 29.26 23.12
N ASN A 31 -10.32 30.36 23.06
CA ASN A 31 -9.71 30.84 21.83
C ASN A 31 -8.65 29.87 21.30
N LEU A 32 -7.84 29.26 22.17
CA LEU A 32 -6.86 28.24 21.79
C LEU A 32 -7.53 26.97 21.22
N PHE A 33 -8.62 26.51 21.83
CA PHE A 33 -9.41 25.38 21.31
C PHE A 33 -10.08 25.71 19.98
N SER A 34 -10.59 26.93 19.82
CA SER A 34 -11.18 27.38 18.55
C SER A 34 -10.13 27.40 17.43
N TYR A 35 -8.91 27.84 17.73
CA TYR A 35 -7.79 27.86 16.77
C TYR A 35 -7.31 26.45 16.40
N SER A 36 -7.35 25.49 17.34
CA SER A 36 -6.99 24.10 17.06
C SER A 36 -8.02 23.37 16.21
N SER A 37 -9.28 23.80 16.23
CA SER A 37 -10.38 23.15 15.50
C SER A 37 -10.57 23.71 14.09
N SER A 38 -9.95 24.85 13.76
CA SER A 38 -9.96 25.42 12.41
C SER A 38 -8.69 25.07 11.64
N LYS A 39 -8.43 23.78 11.43
CA LYS A 39 -7.68 23.39 10.23
C LYS A 39 -8.69 23.35 9.11
N SER A 40 -8.91 24.51 8.48
CA SER A 40 -9.81 24.63 7.33
C SER A 40 -9.41 23.61 6.28
N LEU A 41 -10.39 22.88 5.75
CA LEU A 41 -10.22 22.04 4.55
C LEU A 41 -9.90 22.88 3.29
N ASP A 42 -9.90 24.20 3.43
CA ASP A 42 -9.49 25.18 2.43
C ASP A 42 -7.98 25.43 2.50
N ASP A 43 -7.20 24.37 2.29
CA ASP A 43 -5.84 24.54 1.82
C ASP A 43 -5.91 25.02 0.36
N PRO A 44 -5.40 26.21 0.00
CA PRO A 44 -5.44 26.71 -1.37
C PRO A 44 -4.74 25.76 -2.36
N GLU A 45 -3.82 24.91 -1.90
CA GLU A 45 -3.21 23.84 -2.71
C GLU A 45 -4.21 22.72 -3.09
N TYR A 46 -5.23 22.48 -2.26
CA TYR A 46 -6.25 21.45 -2.47
C TYR A 46 -7.44 21.96 -3.29
N THR A 47 -7.75 23.26 -3.22
CA THR A 47 -8.90 23.87 -3.90
C THR A 47 -8.62 24.29 -5.34
N SER A 48 -7.35 24.57 -5.72
CA SER A 48 -7.01 24.96 -7.09
C SER A 48 -7.05 23.83 -8.12
N ASN A 49 -7.18 22.57 -7.69
CA ASN A 49 -7.06 21.40 -8.56
C ASN A 49 -8.40 20.80 -9.01
N ARG A 50 -9.55 21.33 -8.59
CA ARG A 50 -10.87 20.74 -8.94
C ARG A 50 -11.18 20.78 -10.44
N ASP A 51 -10.69 21.79 -11.16
CA ASP A 51 -10.98 21.96 -12.59
C ASP A 51 -9.97 21.26 -13.52
N SER A 52 -8.97 20.57 -12.96
CA SER A 52 -7.87 19.95 -13.72
C SER A 52 -7.88 18.41 -13.69
N TYR A 53 -8.97 17.76 -13.25
CA TYR A 53 -9.11 16.31 -13.33
C TYR A 53 -9.64 15.88 -14.70
N GLY A 54 -8.83 16.07 -15.73
CA GLY A 54 -9.05 15.42 -17.03
C GLY A 54 -8.64 13.95 -16.95
N VAL A 55 -9.52 13.04 -17.36
CA VAL A 55 -9.16 11.63 -17.57
C VAL A 55 -8.48 11.53 -18.93
N TYR A 56 -7.16 11.52 -18.95
CA TYR A 56 -6.32 11.26 -20.12
C TYR A 56 -5.88 9.78 -20.18
N THR A 57 -5.94 9.17 -21.35
CA THR A 57 -5.28 7.88 -21.58
C THR A 57 -3.79 8.10 -21.76
N MET A 58 -2.96 7.28 -21.11
CA MET A 58 -1.53 7.28 -21.41
C MET A 58 -1.30 6.55 -22.74
N PRO A 59 -0.44 7.07 -23.63
CA PRO A 59 -0.14 6.39 -24.88
C PRO A 59 0.58 5.07 -24.61
N ILE A 60 0.15 4.01 -25.28
CA ILE A 60 0.83 2.71 -25.24
C ILE A 60 2.17 2.85 -25.98
N PRO A 61 3.30 2.43 -25.39
CA PRO A 61 4.59 2.47 -26.07
C PRO A 61 4.61 1.53 -27.28
N ASP A 62 5.35 1.89 -28.33
CA ASP A 62 5.49 1.07 -29.54
C ASP A 62 6.21 -0.26 -29.27
N THR A 63 7.09 -0.28 -28.26
CA THR A 63 7.86 -1.46 -27.86
C THR A 63 7.93 -1.58 -26.35
N LEU A 64 7.77 -2.80 -25.83
CA LEU A 64 7.87 -3.11 -24.42
C LEU A 64 8.63 -4.43 -24.22
N PHE A 65 9.39 -4.53 -23.13
CA PHE A 65 10.11 -5.73 -22.74
C PHE A 65 9.73 -6.13 -21.31
N PHE A 66 9.70 -7.43 -21.06
CA PHE A 66 9.54 -8.00 -19.72
C PHE A 66 10.50 -9.18 -19.56
N ALA A 67 11.29 -9.16 -18.49
CA ALA A 67 12.28 -10.18 -18.18
C ALA A 67 13.27 -10.47 -19.34
N GLY A 68 13.59 -9.43 -20.12
CA GLY A 68 14.46 -9.51 -21.30
C GLY A 68 13.79 -10.01 -22.58
N GLU A 69 12.49 -10.32 -22.55
CA GLU A 69 11.73 -10.77 -23.71
C GLU A 69 10.82 -9.65 -24.24
N ARG A 70 10.69 -9.55 -25.57
CA ARG A 70 9.81 -8.56 -26.21
C ARG A 70 8.35 -8.96 -26.01
N VAL A 71 7.55 -8.03 -25.52
CA VAL A 71 6.09 -8.19 -25.42
C VAL A 71 5.48 -8.05 -26.83
N PRO A 72 4.66 -9.01 -27.29
CA PRO A 72 4.09 -9.00 -28.64
C PRO A 72 2.88 -8.05 -28.73
N LEU A 73 3.14 -6.75 -28.81
CA LEU A 73 2.11 -5.70 -28.90
C LEU A 73 1.37 -5.69 -30.24
N GLU A 74 1.81 -6.49 -31.21
CA GLU A 74 1.08 -6.77 -32.45
C GLU A 74 -0.21 -7.56 -32.20
N ASN A 75 -0.24 -8.35 -31.12
CA ASN A 75 -1.43 -9.10 -30.76
C ASN A 75 -2.43 -8.15 -30.10
N PHE A 76 -3.63 -8.08 -30.69
CA PHE A 76 -4.73 -7.25 -30.21
C PHE A 76 -5.04 -7.50 -28.73
N ASP A 77 -5.16 -8.75 -28.30
CA ASP A 77 -5.53 -9.11 -26.92
C ASP A 77 -4.48 -8.65 -25.91
N VAL A 78 -3.19 -8.74 -26.28
CA VAL A 78 -2.07 -8.31 -25.44
C VAL A 78 -2.06 -6.79 -25.33
N LYS A 79 -2.25 -6.09 -26.45
CA LYS A 79 -2.29 -4.63 -26.49
C LYS A 79 -3.47 -4.07 -25.70
N GLU A 80 -4.66 -4.66 -25.87
CA GLU A 80 -5.87 -4.27 -25.13
C GLU A 80 -5.71 -4.52 -23.64
N SER A 81 -5.17 -5.69 -23.25
CA SER A 81 -4.89 -5.99 -21.83
C SER A 81 -3.92 -4.98 -21.21
N LEU A 82 -2.87 -4.59 -21.95
CA LEU A 82 -1.92 -3.58 -21.50
C LEU A 82 -2.58 -2.20 -21.35
N ASP A 83 -3.38 -1.78 -22.33
CA ASP A 83 -4.11 -0.51 -22.29
C ASP A 83 -5.05 -0.44 -21.07
N MET A 84 -5.81 -1.51 -20.84
CA MET A 84 -6.71 -1.62 -19.70
C MET A 84 -5.95 -1.51 -18.37
N GLU A 85 -4.84 -2.22 -18.21
CA GLU A 85 -4.07 -2.18 -16.97
C GLU A 85 -3.39 -0.81 -16.75
N ILE A 86 -2.86 -0.18 -17.79
CA ILE A 86 -2.34 1.19 -17.72
C ILE A 86 -3.45 2.15 -17.27
N HIS A 87 -4.64 2.03 -17.86
CA HIS A 87 -5.77 2.88 -17.50
C HIS A 87 -6.19 2.68 -16.03
N LYS A 88 -6.36 1.43 -15.58
CA LYS A 88 -6.69 1.12 -14.18
C LYS A 88 -5.66 1.69 -13.21
N VAL A 89 -4.37 1.47 -13.48
CA VAL A 89 -3.28 1.94 -12.61
C VAL A 89 -3.19 3.47 -12.60
N SER A 90 -3.48 4.12 -13.74
CA SER A 90 -3.46 5.59 -13.87
C SER A 90 -4.58 6.29 -13.12
N TYR A 91 -5.70 5.61 -12.83
CA TYR A 91 -6.83 6.24 -12.12
C TYR A 91 -7.06 5.71 -10.71
N TRP A 92 -6.45 4.57 -10.35
CA TRP A 92 -6.53 4.01 -9.00
C TRP A 92 -5.40 4.48 -8.08
N HIS A 93 -5.23 5.81 -8.01
CA HIS A 93 -4.08 6.44 -7.34
C HIS A 93 -3.88 6.01 -5.89
N SER A 94 -4.95 5.82 -5.12
CA SER A 94 -4.85 5.41 -3.71
C SER A 94 -4.05 4.11 -3.56
N GLU A 95 -4.30 3.14 -4.43
CA GLU A 95 -3.68 1.81 -4.35
C GLU A 95 -2.29 1.80 -4.95
N MET A 96 -2.10 2.53 -6.05
CA MET A 96 -0.78 2.76 -6.63
C MET A 96 0.19 3.40 -5.63
N PHE A 97 -0.25 4.42 -4.88
CA PHE A 97 0.58 5.03 -3.83
C PHE A 97 0.96 4.02 -2.74
N LEU A 98 0.05 3.13 -2.35
CA LEU A 98 0.36 2.07 -1.39
C LEU A 98 1.33 1.04 -1.96
N TYR A 99 1.22 0.68 -3.25
CA TYR A 99 2.17 -0.20 -3.92
C TYR A 99 3.58 0.41 -3.92
N ILE A 100 3.72 1.69 -4.26
CA ILE A 100 5.02 2.39 -4.25
C ILE A 100 5.63 2.41 -2.84
N LYS A 101 4.83 2.75 -1.82
CA LYS A 101 5.31 2.75 -0.42
C LYS A 101 5.78 1.37 0.04
N ARG A 102 5.04 0.31 -0.31
CA ARG A 102 5.40 -1.07 0.03
C ARG A 102 6.59 -1.57 -0.79
N ALA A 103 6.70 -1.18 -2.06
CA ALA A 103 7.83 -1.50 -2.92
C ALA A 103 9.14 -1.02 -2.28
N ASN A 104 9.19 0.23 -1.83
CA ASN A 104 10.34 0.79 -1.12
C ASN A 104 10.73 -0.02 0.14
N ARG A 105 9.77 -0.67 0.79
CA ARG A 105 10.01 -1.51 1.97
C ARG A 105 10.46 -2.93 1.62
N PHE A 106 9.85 -3.56 0.61
CA PHE A 106 10.00 -5.00 0.36
C PHE A 106 10.89 -5.36 -0.83
N PHE A 107 11.05 -4.47 -1.82
CA PHE A 107 11.97 -4.70 -2.93
C PHE A 107 13.42 -4.91 -2.49
N PRO A 108 13.97 -4.15 -1.51
CA PRO A 108 15.31 -4.42 -0.99
C PRO A 108 15.50 -5.83 -0.40
N ILE A 109 14.42 -6.51 -0.03
CA ILE A 109 14.44 -7.90 0.45
C ILE A 109 14.27 -8.88 -0.73
N ILE A 110 13.38 -8.58 -1.67
CA ILE A 110 13.03 -9.46 -2.79
C ILE A 110 14.14 -9.50 -3.85
N GLU A 111 14.64 -8.34 -4.29
CA GLU A 111 15.58 -8.21 -5.41
C GLU A 111 16.87 -9.01 -5.20
N PRO A 112 17.54 -8.98 -4.02
CA PRO A 112 18.75 -9.78 -3.80
C PRO A 112 18.47 -11.29 -3.85
N ILE A 113 17.28 -11.73 -3.44
CA ILE A 113 16.89 -13.14 -3.48
C ILE A 113 16.65 -13.58 -4.92
N LEU A 114 15.94 -12.77 -5.73
CA LEU A 114 15.74 -13.03 -7.16
C LEU A 114 17.09 -13.13 -7.88
N LYS A 115 17.95 -12.12 -7.68
CA LYS A 115 19.30 -12.05 -8.26
C LYS A 115 20.16 -13.25 -7.87
N LYS A 116 20.20 -13.62 -6.58
CA LYS A 116 20.93 -14.79 -6.10
C LYS A 116 20.45 -16.09 -6.73
N ASN A 117 19.18 -16.14 -7.14
CA ASN A 117 18.61 -17.29 -7.82
C ASN A 117 18.69 -17.18 -9.35
N GLY A 118 19.20 -16.11 -9.94
CA GLY A 118 19.21 -15.94 -11.40
C GLY A 118 17.80 -15.81 -11.99
N ILE A 119 16.85 -15.30 -11.21
CA ILE A 119 15.52 -14.90 -11.69
C ILE A 119 15.63 -13.44 -12.16
N PRO A 120 15.06 -13.08 -13.33
CA PRO A 120 14.97 -11.69 -13.77
C PRO A 120 14.28 -10.82 -12.72
N GLU A 121 14.83 -9.63 -12.49
CA GLU A 121 14.35 -8.74 -11.43
C GLU A 121 12.89 -8.30 -11.64
N ASP A 122 12.45 -8.23 -12.89
CA ASP A 122 11.08 -7.90 -13.30
C ASP A 122 10.02 -8.79 -12.64
N PHE A 123 10.36 -10.01 -12.18
CA PHE A 123 9.45 -10.86 -11.41
C PHE A 123 9.04 -10.26 -10.05
N LYS A 124 9.70 -9.21 -9.56
CA LYS A 124 9.20 -8.44 -8.42
C LYS A 124 7.82 -7.84 -8.69
N TYR A 125 7.52 -7.50 -9.94
CA TYR A 125 6.21 -6.97 -10.33
C TYR A 125 5.12 -8.04 -10.35
N VAL A 126 5.47 -9.32 -10.53
CA VAL A 126 4.51 -10.43 -10.32
C VAL A 126 4.07 -10.45 -8.85
N CYS A 127 5.00 -10.29 -7.90
CA CYS A 127 4.64 -10.20 -6.48
C CYS A 127 3.72 -9.00 -6.16
N VAL A 128 3.89 -7.89 -6.87
CA VAL A 128 2.97 -6.74 -6.81
C VAL A 128 1.59 -7.11 -7.36
N ALA A 129 1.52 -7.77 -8.52
CA ALA A 129 0.26 -8.18 -9.13
C ALA A 129 -0.52 -9.17 -8.24
N GLU A 130 0.18 -10.10 -7.58
CA GLU A 130 -0.44 -11.14 -6.75
C GLU A 130 -1.03 -10.60 -5.44
N SER A 131 -0.31 -9.72 -4.74
CA SER A 131 -0.73 -9.30 -3.39
C SER A 131 -0.70 -7.79 -3.18
N GLY A 132 -0.09 -7.01 -4.06
CA GLY A 132 0.26 -5.62 -3.77
C GLY A 132 1.27 -5.51 -2.63
N LEU A 133 2.18 -6.50 -2.53
CA LEU A 133 3.21 -6.63 -1.49
C LEU A 133 2.64 -6.66 -0.06
N ARG A 134 1.56 -7.42 0.15
CA ARG A 134 0.90 -7.56 1.45
C ARG A 134 0.72 -9.03 1.83
N ASN A 135 0.50 -9.25 3.13
CA ASN A 135 0.05 -10.54 3.66
C ASN A 135 -1.44 -10.75 3.35
N ALA A 136 -1.76 -10.90 2.07
CA ALA A 136 -3.13 -11.10 1.61
C ALA A 136 -3.56 -12.56 1.73
N VAL A 137 -4.86 -12.78 1.87
CA VAL A 137 -5.51 -14.08 1.73
C VAL A 137 -6.55 -13.94 0.64
N SER A 138 -6.44 -14.72 -0.44
CA SER A 138 -7.45 -14.74 -1.50
C SER A 138 -8.66 -15.60 -1.11
N PRO A 139 -9.80 -15.43 -1.79
CA PRO A 139 -10.95 -16.34 -1.65
C PRO A 139 -10.61 -17.81 -1.93
N ALA A 140 -9.56 -18.07 -2.72
CA ALA A 140 -9.07 -19.40 -3.05
C ALA A 140 -8.02 -19.94 -2.05
N ASN A 141 -7.87 -19.31 -0.88
CA ASN A 141 -6.88 -19.66 0.15
C ASN A 141 -5.42 -19.57 -0.30
N ALA A 142 -5.15 -18.72 -1.29
CA ALA A 142 -3.79 -18.32 -1.65
C ALA A 142 -3.32 -17.25 -0.65
N VAL A 143 -2.09 -17.37 -0.12
CA VAL A 143 -1.65 -16.59 1.05
C VAL A 143 -0.31 -15.90 0.83
N GLY A 144 -0.20 -14.71 1.39
CA GLY A 144 1.05 -13.96 1.53
C GLY A 144 1.45 -13.19 0.27
N PHE A 145 2.70 -12.75 0.26
CA PHE A 145 3.27 -11.89 -0.79
C PHE A 145 3.17 -12.49 -2.20
N TRP A 146 3.37 -13.80 -2.30
CA TRP A 146 3.42 -14.54 -3.56
C TRP A 146 2.15 -15.35 -3.82
N GLN A 147 1.10 -15.18 -2.99
CA GLN A 147 -0.18 -15.88 -3.09
C GLN A 147 -0.02 -17.40 -3.31
N PHE A 148 0.70 -18.07 -2.40
CA PHE A 148 0.79 -19.52 -2.45
C PHE A 148 -0.43 -20.18 -1.83
N VAL A 149 -1.07 -21.10 -2.56
CA VAL A 149 -1.94 -22.09 -1.95
C VAL A 149 -1.12 -23.07 -1.10
N GLU A 150 -1.73 -23.65 -0.06
CA GLU A 150 -1.01 -24.45 0.94
C GLU A 150 -0.25 -25.63 0.34
N SER A 151 -0.89 -26.39 -0.56
CA SER A 151 -0.28 -27.54 -1.23
C SER A 151 0.98 -27.16 -2.01
N THR A 152 0.89 -26.10 -2.81
CA THR A 152 2.01 -25.54 -3.57
C THR A 152 3.10 -25.04 -2.64
N GLY A 153 2.76 -24.27 -1.60
CA GLY A 153 3.71 -23.76 -0.63
C GLY A 153 4.52 -24.86 0.04
N LYS A 154 3.85 -25.91 0.52
CA LYS A 154 4.50 -27.12 1.07
C LYS A 154 5.41 -27.79 0.05
N GLY A 155 4.94 -27.93 -1.20
CA GLY A 155 5.70 -28.52 -2.30
C GLY A 155 7.02 -27.81 -2.61
N TYR A 156 7.12 -26.51 -2.33
CA TYR A 156 8.37 -25.72 -2.52
C TYR A 156 9.17 -25.51 -1.23
N GLY A 157 8.79 -26.20 -0.15
CA GLY A 157 9.52 -26.26 1.11
C GLY A 157 9.15 -25.17 2.11
N LEU A 158 7.94 -24.62 2.04
CA LEU A 158 7.38 -23.79 3.11
C LEU A 158 6.77 -24.68 4.19
N THR A 159 7.06 -24.35 5.44
CA THR A 159 6.41 -24.94 6.61
C THR A 159 5.06 -24.28 6.80
N ILE A 160 3.99 -25.08 6.70
CA ILE A 160 2.62 -24.62 6.89
C ILE A 160 1.90 -25.64 7.78
N ASN A 161 1.60 -25.22 9.01
CA ASN A 161 0.88 -25.97 10.03
C ASN A 161 0.03 -25.02 10.88
N LYS A 162 -0.57 -25.52 11.98
CA LYS A 162 -1.47 -24.71 12.82
C LYS A 162 -0.78 -23.55 13.55
N GLU A 163 0.53 -23.61 13.74
CA GLU A 163 1.31 -22.67 14.53
C GLU A 163 2.15 -21.73 13.64
N ILE A 164 2.64 -22.26 12.51
CA ILE A 164 3.57 -21.59 11.61
C ILE A 164 3.02 -21.67 10.18
N ASP A 165 2.89 -20.51 9.55
CA ASP A 165 2.62 -20.40 8.12
C ASP A 165 3.65 -19.49 7.45
N GLU A 166 4.65 -20.10 6.83
CA GLU A 166 5.77 -19.40 6.20
C GLU A 166 5.39 -18.67 4.89
N ARG A 167 4.14 -18.81 4.41
CA ARG A 167 3.64 -18.02 3.27
C ARG A 167 3.62 -16.53 3.59
N TYR A 168 3.39 -16.17 4.86
CA TYR A 168 3.44 -14.79 5.34
C TYR A 168 4.87 -14.24 5.51
N HIS A 169 5.89 -15.09 5.43
CA HIS A 169 7.28 -14.69 5.63
C HIS A 169 7.93 -14.32 4.29
N VAL A 170 8.08 -13.02 4.00
CA VAL A 170 8.55 -12.49 2.71
C VAL A 170 9.81 -13.19 2.17
N GLU A 171 10.87 -13.39 2.98
CA GLU A 171 12.08 -14.05 2.47
C GLU A 171 11.88 -15.53 2.11
N LYS A 172 11.16 -16.27 2.97
CA LYS A 172 10.94 -17.71 2.77
C LYS A 172 10.02 -17.94 1.59
N SER A 173 8.92 -17.18 1.50
CA SER A 173 8.00 -17.23 0.36
C SER A 173 8.67 -16.78 -0.93
N THR A 174 9.57 -15.77 -0.90
CA THR A 174 10.35 -15.37 -2.09
C THR A 174 11.33 -16.46 -2.54
N LYS A 175 11.99 -17.15 -1.60
CA LYS A 175 12.84 -18.31 -1.94
C LYS A 175 12.02 -19.45 -2.54
N ALA A 176 10.81 -19.71 -2.03
CA ALA A 176 9.89 -20.68 -2.61
C ALA A 176 9.43 -20.26 -4.02
N ALA A 177 9.09 -18.98 -4.22
CA ALA A 177 8.77 -18.41 -5.54
C ALA A 177 9.91 -18.58 -6.53
N CYS A 178 11.17 -18.34 -6.13
CA CYS A 178 12.32 -18.59 -7.00
C CYS A 178 12.39 -20.05 -7.47
N LYS A 179 12.12 -21.03 -6.59
CA LYS A 179 12.09 -22.45 -6.96
C LYS A 179 10.93 -22.74 -7.92
N TYR A 180 9.75 -22.19 -7.67
CA TYR A 180 8.58 -22.30 -8.53
C TYR A 180 8.89 -21.79 -9.94
N LEU A 181 9.40 -20.55 -10.03
CA LEU A 181 9.73 -19.88 -11.29
C LEU A 181 10.80 -20.64 -12.08
N LYS A 182 11.85 -21.15 -11.42
CA LYS A 182 12.87 -21.99 -12.08
C LYS A 182 12.29 -23.27 -12.66
N LYS A 183 11.41 -23.94 -11.92
CA LYS A 183 10.77 -25.18 -12.39
C LYS A 183 9.95 -24.90 -13.66
N ARG A 184 9.20 -23.79 -13.66
CA ARG A 184 8.42 -23.35 -14.83
C ARG A 184 9.31 -22.96 -16.00
N TYR A 185 10.39 -22.24 -15.74
CA TYR A 185 11.35 -21.88 -16.79
C TYR A 185 11.98 -23.12 -17.42
N SER A 186 12.27 -24.15 -16.62
CA SER A 186 12.77 -25.44 -17.13
C SER A 186 11.74 -26.16 -18.02
N LYS A 187 10.45 -25.90 -17.86
CA LYS A 187 9.37 -26.45 -18.68
C LYS A 187 9.15 -25.64 -19.97
N TYR A 188 9.10 -24.32 -19.87
CA TYR A 188 8.67 -23.45 -20.97
C TYR A 188 9.80 -22.77 -21.74
N GLY A 189 10.97 -22.57 -21.12
CA GLY A 189 12.12 -21.90 -21.73
C GLY A 189 11.93 -20.41 -22.03
N SER A 190 10.83 -19.79 -21.58
CA SER A 190 10.53 -18.36 -21.74
C SER A 190 9.98 -17.78 -20.45
N TRP A 191 10.52 -16.63 -20.02
CA TRP A 191 10.08 -15.89 -18.85
C TRP A 191 8.68 -15.29 -19.03
N ALA A 192 8.30 -14.89 -20.25
CA ALA A 192 6.93 -14.44 -20.52
C ALA A 192 5.93 -15.57 -20.26
N LEU A 193 6.22 -16.80 -20.73
CA LEU A 193 5.37 -17.96 -20.47
C LEU A 193 5.36 -18.35 -18.98
N VAL A 194 6.49 -18.20 -18.29
CA VAL A 194 6.55 -18.41 -16.83
C VAL A 194 5.62 -17.43 -16.10
N ALA A 195 5.66 -16.14 -16.44
CA ALA A 195 4.78 -15.15 -15.83
C ALA A 195 3.30 -15.43 -16.13
N ALA A 196 2.96 -15.78 -17.37
CA ALA A 196 1.60 -16.17 -17.73
C ALA A 196 1.11 -17.40 -16.94
N SER A 197 1.97 -18.41 -16.78
CA SER A 197 1.64 -19.61 -15.99
C SER A 197 1.45 -19.35 -14.49
N TYR A 198 1.95 -18.21 -13.99
CA TYR A 198 1.75 -17.82 -12.60
C TYR A 198 0.28 -17.47 -12.34
N ASN A 199 -0.34 -16.77 -13.29
CA ASN A 199 -1.74 -16.35 -13.20
C ASN A 199 -2.73 -17.46 -13.60
N ALA A 200 -2.42 -18.23 -14.65
CA ALA A 200 -3.31 -19.24 -15.21
C ALA A 200 -3.34 -20.58 -14.44
N GLY A 201 -2.37 -20.83 -13.57
CA GLY A 201 -2.20 -22.13 -12.90
C GLY A 201 -1.57 -23.21 -13.80
N ASP A 202 -1.53 -24.46 -13.34
CA ASP A 202 -0.90 -25.62 -14.00
C ASP A 202 -1.63 -26.16 -15.26
N GLY A 203 -2.62 -25.43 -15.79
CA GLY A 203 -3.43 -25.84 -16.94
C GLY A 203 -2.67 -25.89 -18.26
#